data_AF-A0A9W6NZV3-F1
#
_entry.id   AF-A0A9W6NZV3-F1
#
_cell.length_a   1.000
_cell.length_b   1.000
_cell.length_c   1.000
_cell.angle_alpha   90.00
_cell.angle_beta   90.00
_cell.angle_gamma   90.00
#
_symmetry.space_group_name_H-M   'P 1'
#
loop_
_entity.id
_entity.type
_entity.pdbx_description
1 polymer ?
#
loop_
_entity_poly.entity_id
_entity_poly.type
_entity_poly.pdbx_seq_one_letter_code
_entity_poly.pdbx_strand_id
1 'polypeptide(L)'
;MRMDGRIHQQGRAERDRRATAPDRELRRALRAVYFAVAALRHAPRSPQVSRAISEASTAVATLPGGFVAEALYRLIGTIEDCHRAGTANSTRLDERWRTATAAVRLAG
;
A
#
# COMPACT_ATOMS: atom_id res chain seq x y z
N MET A 1 26.46 -30.13 24.72
CA MET A 1 26.59 -28.65 24.80
C MET A 1 25.67 -28.06 23.74
N ARG A 2 24.48 -27.57 24.14
CA ARG A 2 23.45 -27.02 23.24
C ARG A 2 23.34 -25.51 23.50
N MET A 3 23.95 -24.67 22.66
CA MET A 3 23.78 -23.20 22.75
C MET A 3 23.96 -22.50 21.38
N ASP A 4 23.26 -22.93 20.32
CA ASP A 4 23.31 -22.26 18.99
C ASP A 4 21.97 -21.67 18.51
N GLY A 5 20.93 -21.71 19.35
CA GLY A 5 19.57 -21.29 18.94
C GLY A 5 19.18 -19.84 19.24
N ARG A 6 19.96 -19.09 20.05
CA ARG A 6 19.54 -17.75 20.56
C ARG A 6 19.98 -16.58 19.69
N ILE A 7 21.11 -16.71 18.98
CA ILE A 7 21.72 -15.58 18.26
C ILE A 7 20.92 -15.25 16.98
N HIS A 8 20.39 -16.26 16.29
CA HIS A 8 19.56 -16.06 15.10
C HIS A 8 18.17 -15.46 15.38
N GLN A 9 17.60 -15.69 16.57
CA GLN A 9 16.30 -15.11 16.96
C GLN A 9 16.43 -13.62 17.34
N GLN A 10 17.57 -13.22 17.92
CA GLN A 10 17.83 -11.83 18.31
C GLN A 10 17.99 -10.90 17.10
N GLY A 11 18.69 -11.33 16.03
CA GLY A 11 18.87 -10.52 14.82
C GLY A 11 17.57 -10.23 14.05
N ARG A 12 16.57 -11.12 14.15
CA ARG A 12 15.26 -10.96 13.48
C ARG A 12 14.34 -10.02 14.28
N ALA A 13 14.28 -10.21 15.61
CA ALA A 13 13.51 -9.34 16.49
C ALA A 13 14.04 -7.90 16.55
N GLU A 14 15.35 -7.70 16.33
CA GLU A 14 15.96 -6.37 16.32
C GLU A 14 15.80 -5.64 14.99
N ARG A 15 15.77 -6.38 13.86
CA ARG A 15 15.38 -5.84 12.55
C ARG A 15 13.92 -5.38 12.52
N ASP A 16 13.00 -6.12 13.14
CA ASP A 16 11.58 -5.72 13.23
C ASP A 16 11.36 -4.48 14.13
N ARG A 17 12.22 -4.27 15.13
CA ARG A 17 12.16 -3.08 16.01
C ARG A 17 12.69 -1.81 15.35
N ARG A 18 13.59 -1.92 14.35
CA ARG A 18 14.27 -0.79 13.69
C ARG A 18 13.58 -0.25 12.45
N ALA A 19 12.38 -0.70 12.11
CA ALA A 19 11.60 0.06 11.16
C ALA A 19 11.31 1.45 11.75
N THR A 20 11.83 2.48 11.08
CA THR A 20 11.56 3.86 11.44
C THR A 20 10.04 4.12 11.36
N ALA A 21 9.52 5.12 12.07
CA ALA A 21 8.11 5.51 11.94
C ALA A 21 7.70 5.72 10.45
N PRO A 22 8.53 6.38 9.61
CA PRO A 22 8.32 6.44 8.16
C PRO A 22 8.13 5.08 7.47
N ASP A 23 8.92 4.06 7.83
CA ASP A 23 8.81 2.73 7.22
C ASP A 23 7.51 2.02 7.60
N ARG A 24 7.04 2.24 8.83
CA ARG A 24 5.78 1.65 9.32
C ARG A 24 4.58 2.28 8.61
N GLU A 25 4.59 3.60 8.47
CA GLU A 25 3.55 4.36 7.78
C GLU A 25 3.50 3.99 6.29
N LEU A 26 4.66 3.91 5.63
CA LEU A 26 4.74 3.47 4.24
C LEU A 26 4.18 2.07 4.05
N ARG A 27 4.56 1.10 4.89
CA ARG A 27 4.00 -0.27 4.79
C ARG A 27 2.50 -0.31 5.05
N ARG A 28 1.99 0.52 5.97
CA ARG A 28 0.55 0.64 6.22
C ARG A 28 -0.18 1.18 4.99
N ALA A 29 0.33 2.26 4.40
CA ALA A 29 -0.23 2.87 3.19
C ALA A 29 -0.25 1.88 2.01
N LEU A 30 0.86 1.18 1.77
CA LEU A 30 0.95 0.19 0.70
C LEU A 30 -0.04 -0.96 0.89
N ARG A 31 -0.18 -1.45 2.13
CA ARG A 31 -1.13 -2.50 2.46
C ARG A 31 -2.58 -2.05 2.23
N ALA A 32 -2.93 -0.84 2.67
CA ALA A 32 -4.28 -0.30 2.49
C ALA A 32 -4.61 -0.09 0.99
N VAL A 33 -3.67 0.45 0.20
CA VAL A 33 -3.83 0.60 -1.26
C VAL A 33 -3.98 -0.75 -1.96
N TYR A 34 -3.18 -1.75 -1.57
CA TYR A 34 -3.32 -3.12 -2.09
C TYR A 34 -4.71 -3.70 -1.81
N PHE A 35 -5.22 -3.52 -0.59
CA PHE A 35 -6.58 -3.95 -0.25
C PHE A 35 -7.65 -3.23 -1.06
N ALA A 36 -7.50 -1.93 -1.31
CA ALA A 36 -8.43 -1.18 -2.16
C ALA A 36 -8.47 -1.73 -3.60
N VAL A 37 -7.32 -2.05 -4.19
CA VAL A 37 -7.24 -2.68 -5.51
C VAL A 37 -7.84 -4.08 -5.51
N ALA A 38 -7.56 -4.89 -4.49
CA ALA A 38 -8.13 -6.23 -4.36
C ALA A 38 -9.65 -6.20 -4.22
N ALA A 39 -10.18 -5.31 -3.37
CA ALA A 39 -11.61 -5.10 -3.18
C ALA A 39 -12.29 -4.66 -4.48
N LEU A 40 -11.71 -3.68 -5.19
CA LEU A 40 -12.21 -3.23 -6.49
C LEU A 40 -12.27 -4.38 -7.49
N ARG A 41 -11.19 -5.15 -7.63
CA ARG A 41 -11.11 -6.27 -8.58
C ARG A 41 -12.10 -7.39 -8.26
N HIS A 42 -12.39 -7.61 -6.98
CA HIS A 42 -13.32 -8.63 -6.54
C HIS A 42 -14.79 -8.21 -6.74
N ALA A 43 -15.15 -7.00 -6.31
CA ALA A 43 -16.53 -6.52 -6.35
C ALA A 43 -16.58 -5.01 -6.61
N PRO A 44 -16.51 -4.56 -7.88
CA PRO A 44 -16.31 -3.16 -8.24
C PRO A 44 -17.37 -2.18 -7.73
N ARG A 45 -18.60 -2.64 -7.50
CA ARG A 45 -19.71 -1.81 -6.99
C ARG A 45 -19.98 -2.01 -5.49
N SER A 46 -19.15 -2.79 -4.80
CA SER A 46 -19.35 -3.10 -3.39
C SER A 46 -19.03 -1.88 -2.51
N PRO A 47 -19.84 -1.62 -1.45
CA PRO A 47 -19.51 -0.63 -0.43
C PRO A 47 -18.16 -0.88 0.28
N GLN A 48 -17.65 -2.11 0.23
CA GLN A 48 -16.32 -2.43 0.76
C GLN A 48 -15.20 -1.69 0.02
N VAL A 49 -15.38 -1.40 -1.28
CA VAL A 49 -14.40 -0.65 -2.07
C VAL A 49 -14.30 0.78 -1.55
N SER A 50 -15.43 1.44 -1.28
CA SER A 50 -15.45 2.80 -0.72
C SER A 50 -14.75 2.86 0.65
N ARG A 51 -14.98 1.86 1.52
CA ARG A 51 -14.29 1.76 2.81
C ARG A 51 -12.77 1.59 2.64
N ALA A 52 -12.36 0.72 1.72
CA ALA A 52 -10.94 0.48 1.44
C ALA A 52 -10.26 1.72 0.82
N ILE A 53 -10.95 2.47 -0.04
CA ILE A 53 -10.48 3.76 -0.57
C ILE A 53 -10.28 4.77 0.57
N SER A 54 -11.24 4.90 1.48
CA SER A 54 -11.12 5.82 2.62
C SER A 54 -9.96 5.46 3.55
N GLU A 55 -9.77 4.17 3.83
CA GLU A 55 -8.64 3.69 4.65
C GLU A 55 -7.30 3.94 3.94
N ALA A 56 -7.21 3.64 2.65
CA ALA A 56 -6.02 3.90 1.84
C ALA A 56 -5.69 5.40 1.79
N SER A 57 -6.69 6.26 1.58
CA SER A 57 -6.52 7.71 1.57
C SER A 57 -6.00 8.23 2.91
N THR A 58 -6.57 7.73 4.02
CA THR A 58 -6.14 8.08 5.37
C THR A 58 -4.70 7.66 5.63
N ALA A 59 -4.33 6.44 5.21
CA ALA A 59 -2.98 5.93 5.40
C ALA A 59 -1.93 6.63 4.51
N VAL A 60 -2.28 7.01 3.29
CA VAL A 60 -1.37 7.77 2.41
C VAL A 60 -1.20 9.21 2.90
N ALA A 61 -2.23 9.79 3.52
CA ALA A 61 -2.17 11.14 4.09
C ALA A 61 -1.19 11.30 5.26
N THR A 62 -0.78 10.20 5.91
CA THR A 62 0.23 10.26 6.97
C THR A 62 1.65 10.23 6.40
N LEU A 63 1.84 9.94 5.11
CA LEU A 63 3.18 9.87 4.53
C LEU A 63 3.76 11.29 4.37
N PRO A 64 5.09 11.44 4.53
CA PRO A 64 5.75 12.66 4.11
C PRO A 64 5.51 12.89 2.62
N GLY A 65 5.24 14.15 2.27
CA GLY A 65 5.04 14.54 0.88
C GLY A 65 6.22 14.13 0.00
N GLY A 66 5.94 13.76 -1.24
CA GLY A 66 6.96 13.31 -2.19
C GLY A 66 6.39 12.38 -3.25
N PHE A 67 7.29 11.89 -4.12
CA PHE A 67 6.92 11.14 -5.31
C PHE A 67 6.12 9.87 -4.99
N VAL A 68 6.46 9.15 -3.92
CA VAL A 68 5.73 7.93 -3.51
C VAL A 68 4.31 8.25 -3.05
N ALA A 69 4.14 9.23 -2.16
CA ALA A 69 2.83 9.64 -1.67
C ALA A 69 1.93 10.12 -2.82
N GLU A 70 2.48 10.92 -3.73
CA GLU A 70 1.75 11.40 -4.90
C GLU A 70 1.34 10.27 -5.86
N ALA A 71 2.24 9.31 -6.11
CA ALA A 71 1.92 8.16 -6.96
C ALA A 71 0.79 7.30 -6.35
N LEU A 72 0.80 7.10 -5.02
CA LEU A 72 -0.27 6.38 -4.32
C LEU A 72 -1.59 7.15 -4.35
N TYR A 73 -1.57 8.48 -4.15
CA TYR A 73 -2.77 9.31 -4.26
C TYR A 73 -3.43 9.23 -5.66
N ARG A 74 -2.62 9.34 -6.72
CA ARG A 74 -3.11 9.23 -8.10
C ARG A 74 -3.69 7.84 -8.40
N LEU A 75 -3.10 6.79 -7.83
CA LEU A 75 -3.62 5.43 -7.92
C LEU A 75 -4.97 5.32 -7.21
N ILE A 76 -5.10 5.83 -5.97
CA ILE A 76 -6.36 5.84 -5.23
C ILE A 76 -7.48 6.53 -6.01
N GLY A 77 -7.22 7.72 -6.59
CA GLY A 77 -8.22 8.40 -7.41
C GLY A 77 -8.67 7.56 -8.63
N THR A 78 -7.75 6.79 -9.22
CA THR A 78 -8.10 5.90 -10.34
C THR A 78 -8.91 4.67 -9.88
N ILE A 79 -8.69 4.17 -8.65
CA ILE A 79 -9.53 3.13 -8.04
C ILE A 79 -10.94 3.67 -7.82
N GLU A 80 -11.07 4.90 -7.32
CA GLU A 80 -12.36 5.57 -7.13
C GLU A 80 -13.10 5.77 -8.46
N ASP A 81 -12.41 6.19 -9.52
CA ASP A 81 -12.99 6.30 -10.86
C ASP A 81 -13.53 4.94 -11.36
N CYS A 82 -12.75 3.86 -11.19
CA CYS A 82 -13.19 2.52 -11.56
C CYS A 82 -14.37 2.05 -10.72
N HIS A 83 -14.38 2.36 -9.41
CA HIS A 83 -15.49 2.05 -8.51
C HIS A 83 -16.77 2.75 -8.95
N ARG A 84 -16.70 4.05 -9.26
CA ARG A 84 -17.85 4.83 -9.76
C ARG A 84 -18.37 4.31 -11.10
N ALA A 85 -17.48 3.88 -11.99
CA ALA A 85 -17.85 3.23 -13.24
C ALA A 85 -18.36 1.79 -13.05
N GLY A 86 -18.10 1.18 -11.89
CA GLY A 86 -18.38 -0.23 -11.62
C GLY A 86 -17.51 -1.19 -12.41
N THR A 87 -16.28 -0.81 -12.76
CA THR A 87 -15.34 -1.64 -13.52
C THR A 87 -14.23 -2.16 -12.62
N ALA A 88 -13.82 -3.42 -12.83
CA ALA A 88 -12.75 -4.06 -12.05
C ALA A 88 -11.33 -3.63 -12.49
N ASN A 89 -11.22 -3.10 -13.71
CA ASN A 89 -9.95 -2.75 -14.33
C ASN A 89 -10.12 -1.57 -15.30
N SER A 90 -8.99 -0.97 -15.66
CA SER A 90 -8.82 -0.04 -16.77
C SER A 90 -7.34 0.06 -17.11
N THR A 91 -7.00 0.43 -18.34
CA THR A 91 -5.60 0.67 -18.74
C THR A 91 -4.92 1.69 -17.83
N ARG A 92 -5.64 2.77 -17.50
CA ARG A 92 -5.17 3.82 -16.59
C ARG A 92 -4.89 3.27 -15.18
N LEU A 93 -5.71 2.34 -14.68
CA LEU A 93 -5.47 1.69 -13.39
C LEU A 93 -4.17 0.89 -13.40
N ASP A 94 -3.93 0.11 -14.45
CA ASP A 94 -2.72 -0.71 -14.57
C ASP A 94 -1.46 0.14 -14.72
N GLU A 95 -1.52 1.23 -15.48
CA GLU A 95 -0.44 2.21 -15.59
C GLU A 95 -0.11 2.84 -14.24
N ARG A 96 -1.12 3.31 -13.51
CA ARG A 96 -0.94 3.92 -12.18
C ARG A 96 -0.41 2.92 -11.16
N TRP A 97 -0.84 1.66 -11.24
CA TRP A 97 -0.31 0.58 -10.41
C TRP A 97 1.18 0.36 -10.66
N ARG A 98 1.61 0.31 -11.93
CA ARG A 98 3.02 0.17 -12.31
C ARG A 98 3.84 1.37 -11.84
N THR A 99 3.35 2.59 -12.04
CA THR A 99 4.03 3.82 -11.58
C THR A 99 4.20 3.83 -10.05
N ALA A 100 3.15 3.52 -9.28
CA ALA A 100 3.24 3.47 -7.82
C ALA A 100 4.23 2.39 -7.36
N THR A 101 4.21 1.21 -7.98
CA THR A 101 5.17 0.14 -7.69
C THR A 101 6.61 0.56 -7.99
N ALA A 102 6.85 1.24 -9.11
CA ALA A 102 8.17 1.75 -9.48
C ALA A 102 8.65 2.84 -8.49
N ALA A 103 7.77 3.77 -8.11
CA ALA A 103 8.08 4.81 -7.13
C ALA A 103 8.54 4.22 -5.79
N VAL A 104 7.83 3.20 -5.30
CA VAL A 104 8.17 2.51 -4.05
C VAL A 104 9.52 1.80 -4.13
N ARG A 105 9.81 1.15 -5.26
CA ARG A 105 11.10 0.47 -5.49
C ARG A 105 12.29 1.42 -5.57
N LEU A 106 12.08 2.65 -6.04
CA LEU A 106 13.14 3.67 -6.11
C LEU A 106 13.38 4.36 -4.77
N ALA A 107 12.43 4.27 -3.83
CA ALA A 107 12.51 4.91 -2.52
C ALA A 107 13.05 3.98 -1.41
N GLY A 108 13.15 2.67 -1.66
CA GLY A 108 13.67 1.67 -0.73
C GLY A 108 15.01 1.11 -1.18
#